data_AF-A0A158K5C7-F1
#
_entry.id   AF-A0A158K5C7-F1
#
_cell.length_a   1.000
_cell.length_b   1.000
_cell.length_c   1.000
_cell.angle_alpha   90.00
_cell.angle_beta   90.00
_cell.angle_gamma   90.00
#
_symmetry.space_group_name_H-M   'P 1'
#
loop_
_entity.id
_entity.type
_entity.pdbx_description
1 polymer ?
#
loop_
_entity_poly.entity_id
_entity_poly.type
_entity_poly.pdbx_seq_one_letter_code
_entity_poly.pdbx_strand_id
1 'polypeptide(L)'
;MNGSHGIAGWQWLFLLEGIPTAIVGLIAFFYLDDKVADAKWLTGSQKAMLEANLREEQPAHALHSVKDGLMHPKVLLLSLIYFFFTMGRTA
;
A
#
# COMPACT_ATOMS: atom_id res chain seq x y z
N MET A 1 21.15 30.44 19.94
CA MET A 1 19.82 31.03 19.69
C MET A 1 19.83 31.53 18.26
N ASN A 2 19.03 30.94 17.36
CA ASN A 2 18.54 31.52 16.11
C ASN A 2 17.78 30.42 15.34
N GLY A 3 16.62 30.04 15.87
CA GLY A 3 15.57 29.49 15.02
C GLY A 3 15.07 30.65 14.17
N SER A 4 15.36 30.63 12.88
CA SER A 4 14.74 31.55 11.94
C SER A 4 13.22 31.38 12.07
N HIS A 5 12.54 32.46 12.45
CA HIS A 5 11.09 32.52 12.72
C HIS A 5 10.56 31.83 13.99
N GLY A 6 11.38 31.57 15.02
CA GLY A 6 10.87 31.08 16.33
C GLY A 6 10.49 29.60 16.36
N ILE A 7 10.90 28.85 15.33
CA ILE A 7 10.67 27.42 15.17
C ILE A 7 12.01 26.70 15.38
N ALA A 8 12.00 25.59 16.13
CA ALA A 8 13.22 24.83 16.40
C ALA A 8 13.71 24.11 15.13
N GLY A 9 15.02 24.03 14.89
CA GLY A 9 15.59 23.46 13.66
C GLY A 9 15.15 22.02 13.36
N TRP A 10 14.77 21.25 14.38
CA TRP A 10 14.23 19.90 14.20
C TRP A 10 12.82 19.90 13.59
N GLN A 11 12.00 20.91 13.85
CA GLN A 11 10.65 21.04 13.24
C GLN A 11 10.76 21.35 11.75
N TRP A 12 11.79 22.09 11.34
CA TRP A 12 12.09 22.34 9.94
C TRP A 12 12.44 21.06 9.18
N LEU A 13 13.12 20.09 9.80
CA LEU A 13 13.37 18.79 9.18
C LEU A 13 12.07 18.03 8.94
N PHE A 14 11.17 17.97 9.93
CA PHE A 14 9.85 17.36 9.75
C PHE A 14 8.99 18.05 8.71
N LEU A 15 9.06 19.38 8.59
CA LEU A 15 8.35 20.10 7.55
C LEU A 15 8.95 19.81 6.17
N LEU A 16 10.27 19.85 6.04
CA LEU A 16 10.96 19.59 4.77
C LEU A 16 10.79 18.14 4.29
N GLU A 17 10.66 17.17 5.19
CA GLU A 17 10.42 15.76 4.84
C GLU A 17 8.92 15.43 4.73
N GLY A 18 8.11 15.99 5.62
CA GLY A 18 6.68 15.76 5.69
C GLY A 18 5.90 16.43 4.57
N ILE A 19 6.29 17.64 4.13
CA ILE A 19 5.60 18.35 3.04
C ILE A 19 5.70 17.58 1.71
N PRO A 20 6.87 17.14 1.24
CA PRO A 20 6.97 16.31 0.04
C PRO A 20 6.18 15.01 0.16
N THR A 21 6.23 14.35 1.31
CA THR A 21 5.49 13.11 1.56
C THR A 21 3.98 13.34 1.51
N ALA A 22 3.49 14.43 2.10
CA ALA A 22 2.07 14.81 2.07
C ALA A 22 1.62 15.20 0.65
N ILE A 23 2.45 15.89 -0.12
CA ILE A 23 2.17 16.21 -1.52
C ILE A 23 2.07 14.93 -2.36
N VAL A 24 3.01 14.01 -2.21
CA VAL A 24 2.98 12.70 -2.91
C VAL A 24 1.75 11.91 -2.49
N GLY A 25 1.40 11.90 -1.20
CA GLY A 25 0.18 11.27 -0.70
C GLY A 25 -1.09 11.89 -1.28
N LEU A 26 -1.14 13.22 -1.43
CA LEU A 26 -2.26 13.92 -2.05
C LEU A 26 -2.36 13.64 -3.56
N ILE A 27 -1.22 13.62 -4.27
CA ILE A 27 -1.15 13.23 -5.67
C ILE A 27 -1.62 11.79 -5.84
N ALA A 28 -1.14 10.87 -5.00
CA ALA A 28 -1.59 9.49 -5.00
C ALA A 28 -3.09 9.38 -4.71
N PHE A 29 -3.62 10.16 -3.76
CA PHE A 29 -5.06 10.19 -3.48
C PHE A 29 -5.89 10.65 -4.69
N PHE A 30 -5.40 11.61 -5.48
CA PHE A 30 -6.08 12.06 -6.70
C PHE A 30 -5.80 11.18 -7.93
N TYR A 31 -4.71 10.42 -7.95
CA TYR A 31 -4.30 9.61 -9.10
C TYR A 31 -4.69 8.13 -8.97
N LEU A 32 -4.88 7.65 -7.73
CA LEU A 32 -5.28 6.30 -7.41
C LEU A 32 -6.81 6.25 -7.31
N ASP A 33 -7.47 6.33 -8.46
CA ASP A 33 -8.90 6.08 -8.54
C ASP A 33 -9.17 4.61 -8.10
N ASP A 34 -9.96 4.44 -7.04
CA ASP A 34 -10.34 3.16 -6.41
C ASP A 34 -11.01 2.15 -7.37
N LYS A 35 -11.33 2.58 -8.60
CA LYS A 35 -12.02 1.76 -9.59
C LYS A 35 -11.30 1.83 -10.93
N VAL A 36 -11.00 0.66 -11.47
CA VAL A 36 -10.48 0.45 -12.84
C VAL A 36 -11.31 1.22 -13.90
N ALA A 37 -12.61 1.39 -13.66
CA ALA A 37 -13.53 2.12 -14.52
C ALA A 37 -13.17 3.62 -14.63
N ASP A 38 -12.74 4.26 -13.55
CA ASP A 38 -12.43 5.70 -13.49
C ASP A 38 -10.98 6.03 -13.84
N ALA A 39 -10.10 5.01 -13.92
CA ALA A 39 -8.69 5.21 -14.28
C ALA A 39 -8.54 5.96 -15.61
N LYS A 40 -8.23 7.26 -15.55
CA LYS A 40 -8.01 8.14 -16.70
C LYS A 40 -6.72 7.83 -17.45
N TRP A 41 -5.84 7.04 -16.85
CA TRP A 41 -4.56 6.62 -17.43
C TRP A 41 -4.68 5.37 -18.33
N LEU A 42 -5.80 4.65 -18.27
CA LEU A 42 -6.00 3.41 -19.04
C LEU A 42 -6.68 3.71 -20.38
N THR A 43 -6.03 3.35 -21.49
CA THR A 43 -6.63 3.42 -22.84
C THR A 43 -7.81 2.45 -22.95
N GLY A 44 -8.82 2.76 -23.76
CA GLY A 44 -10.07 1.99 -23.81
C GLY A 44 -9.90 0.49 -24.07
N SER A 45 -8.84 0.08 -24.76
CA SER A 45 -8.48 -1.34 -24.97
C SER A 45 -8.03 -2.04 -23.68
N GLN A 46 -7.27 -1.35 -22.83
CA GLN A 46 -6.79 -1.88 -21.55
C GLN A 46 -7.94 -1.98 -20.53
N LYS A 47 -8.91 -1.06 -20.57
CA LYS A 47 -10.13 -1.15 -19.75
C LYS A 47 -10.93 -2.40 -20.10
N ALA A 48 -11.10 -2.68 -21.39
CA ALA A 48 -11.83 -3.87 -21.85
C ALA A 48 -11.12 -5.18 -21.43
N MET A 49 -9.78 -5.24 -21.53
CA MET A 49 -9.03 -6.40 -21.04
C MET A 49 -9.11 -6.55 -19.52
N LEU A 50 -9.03 -5.45 -18.76
CA LEU A 50 -9.04 -5.51 -17.31
C LEU A 50 -10.44 -5.79 -16.75
N GLU A 51 -11.51 -5.30 -17.40
CA GLU A 51 -12.89 -5.70 -17.11
C GLU A 51 -13.15 -7.17 -17.44
N ALA A 52 -12.56 -7.70 -18.51
CA ALA A 52 -12.64 -9.12 -18.83
C ALA A 52 -11.92 -9.98 -17.76
N ASN A 53 -10.71 -9.58 -17.36
CA ASN A 53 -9.98 -10.25 -16.28
C ASN A 53 -10.70 -10.11 -14.93
N LEU A 54 -11.28 -8.95 -14.62
CA LEU A 54 -12.03 -8.74 -13.37
C LEU A 54 -13.37 -9.50 -13.35
N ARG A 55 -13.98 -9.75 -14.52
CA ARG A 55 -15.14 -10.64 -14.65
C ARG A 55 -14.75 -12.11 -14.53
N GLU A 56 -13.58 -12.51 -15.01
CA GLU A 56 -13.02 -13.84 -14.74
C GLU A 56 -12.58 -13.97 -13.27
N GLU A 57 -12.11 -12.89 -12.65
CA GLU A 57 -11.83 -12.76 -11.21
C GLU A 57 -13.06 -12.33 -10.38
N GLN A 58 -14.26 -12.76 -10.78
CA GLN A 58 -15.34 -12.87 -9.78
C GLN A 58 -14.84 -13.74 -8.60
N PRO A 59 -15.26 -13.43 -7.37
CA PRO A 59 -14.43 -13.34 -6.18
C PRO A 59 -14.06 -14.70 -5.59
N ALA A 60 -13.38 -15.56 -6.34
CA ALA A 60 -12.83 -16.82 -5.83
C ALA A 60 -11.77 -16.59 -4.73
N HIS A 61 -11.31 -15.35 -4.56
CA HIS A 61 -10.33 -14.94 -3.55
C HIS A 61 -10.81 -13.81 -2.62
N ALA A 62 -12.09 -13.42 -2.64
CA ALA A 62 -12.61 -12.56 -1.57
C ALA A 62 -12.80 -13.42 -0.31
N LEU A 63 -11.68 -13.63 0.37
CA LEU A 63 -11.58 -14.09 1.75
C LEU A 63 -12.66 -15.13 2.09
N HIS A 64 -12.53 -16.34 1.55
CA HIS A 64 -13.06 -17.49 2.28
C HIS A 64 -12.42 -17.41 3.66
N SER A 65 -13.19 -16.87 4.62
CA SER A 65 -12.92 -16.77 6.06
C SER A 65 -11.49 -16.34 6.43
N VAL A 66 -11.33 -15.22 7.15
CA VAL A 66 -10.03 -14.86 7.78
C VAL A 66 -9.45 -16.05 8.56
N LYS A 67 -10.31 -16.91 9.10
CA LYS A 67 -9.94 -18.17 9.77
C LYS A 67 -9.36 -19.23 8.82
N ASP A 68 -9.91 -19.41 7.62
CA ASP A 68 -9.41 -20.37 6.63
C ASP A 68 -8.09 -19.88 6.02
N GLY A 69 -7.94 -18.57 5.82
CA GLY A 69 -6.67 -17.96 5.45
C GLY A 69 -5.58 -18.15 6.51
N LEU A 70 -5.91 -17.93 7.79
CA LEU A 70 -4.96 -18.11 8.90
C LEU A 70 -4.56 -19.58 9.09
N MET A 71 -5.48 -20.52 8.83
CA MET A 71 -5.23 -21.96 8.92
C MET A 71 -4.61 -22.56 7.65
N HIS A 72 -4.36 -21.75 6.61
CA HIS A 72 -3.76 -22.23 5.39
C HIS A 72 -2.29 -22.63 5.63
N PRO A 73 -1.86 -23.87 5.28
CA PRO A 73 -0.52 -24.37 5.60
C PRO A 73 0.61 -23.52 5.03
N LYS A 74 0.42 -22.89 3.86
CA LYS A 74 1.39 -21.94 3.30
C LYS A 74 1.51 -20.65 4.12
N VAL A 75 0.43 -20.14 4.70
CA VAL A 75 0.43 -18.92 5.53
C VAL A 75 1.12 -19.18 6.86
N LEU A 76 0.87 -20.34 7.48
CA LEU A 76 1.59 -20.79 8.67
C LEU A 76 3.08 -21.00 8.41
N LEU A 77 3.44 -21.63 7.28
CA LEU A 77 4.83 -21.81 6.88
C LEU A 77 5.55 -20.47 6.65
N LEU A 78 4.92 -19.54 5.93
CA LEU A 78 5.47 -18.20 5.71
C LEU A 78 5.62 -17.42 7.02
N SER A 79 4.63 -17.51 7.91
CA SER A 79 4.68 -16.89 9.24
C SER A 79 5.81 -17.47 10.09
N LEU A 80 6.01 -18.79 10.03
CA LEU A 80 7.11 -19.46 10.73
C LEU A 80 8.47 -19.03 10.18
N ILE A 81 8.66 -19.04 8.86
CA ILE A 81 9.89 -18.56 8.22
C ILE A 81 10.17 -17.10 8.60
N TYR A 82 9.14 -16.25 8.56
CA TYR A 82 9.25 -14.83 8.94
C TYR A 82 9.60 -14.65 10.42
N PHE A 83 9.02 -15.47 11.29
CA PHE A 83 9.33 -15.49 12.72
C PHE A 83 10.81 -15.84 12.95
N PHE A 84 11.31 -16.91 12.33
CA PHE A 84 12.72 -17.31 12.43
C PHE A 84 13.67 -16.26 11.85
N PHE A 85 13.31 -15.66 10.72
CA PHE A 85 14.10 -14.59 10.11
C PHE A 85 14.19 -13.36 11.03
N THR A 86 13.06 -12.96 11.62
CA THR A 86 12.99 -11.82 12.55
C THR A 86 13.76 -12.10 13.83
N MET A 87 13.63 -13.32 14.38
CA MET A 87 14.33 -13.74 15.59
C MET A 87 15.85 -13.81 15.38
N GLY A 88 16.30 -14.28 14.22
CA GLY A 88 17.72 -14.27 13.84
C GLY A 88 18.28 -12.86 13.57
N ARG A 89 17.43 -11.90 13.19
CA ARG A 89 17.82 -10.49 13.02
C ARG A 89 18.08 -9.78 14.37
N THR A 90 17.52 -10.31 15.46
CA THR A 90 17.62 -9.73 16.81
C THR A 90 18.63 -10.45 17.72
N ALA A 91 19.36 -11.44 17.20
CA ALA A 91 20.38 -12.20 17.91
C ALA A 91 21.80 -11.81 17.48
#